data_AF-A0A259BMX9-F1
#
_entry.id   AF-A0A259BMX9-F1
#
_cell.length_a   1.000
_cell.length_b   1.000
_cell.length_c   1.000
_cell.angle_alpha   90.00
_cell.angle_beta   90.00
_cell.angle_gamma   90.00
#
_symmetry.space_group_name_H-M   'P 1'
#
loop_
_entity.id
_entity.type
_entity.pdbx_description
1 polymer ?
#
loop_
_entity_poly.entity_id
_entity_poly.type
_entity_poly.pdbx_seq_one_letter_code
_entity_poly.pdbx_strand_id
1 'polypeptide(L)' 'MHEPRKLYVKSFGCQMNVYDSNRMADTLAPEGYVETAHPGEADLV' A
#
# COMPACT_ATOMS: atom_id res chain seq x y z
N MET A 1 2.60 -17.20 12.95
CA MET A 1 1.97 -15.93 12.53
C MET A 1 2.74 -15.47 11.30
N HIS A 2 2.10 -15.32 10.14
CA HIS A 2 2.78 -14.75 8.98
C HIS A 2 3.10 -13.29 9.28
N GLU A 3 4.30 -12.85 8.95
CA GLU A 3 4.69 -11.45 9.05
C GLU A 3 3.81 -10.62 8.10
N PRO A 4 3.36 -9.42 8.52
CA PRO A 4 2.55 -8.56 7.66
C PRO A 4 3.33 -8.15 6.42
N ARG A 5 2.71 -8.33 5.24
CA ARG A 5 3.32 -7.99 3.95
C ARG A 5 3.33 -6.49 3.76
N LYS A 6 4.43 -5.91 3.31
CA LYS A 6 4.58 -4.46 3.17
C LYS A 6 4.15 -4.02 1.77
N LEU A 7 3.23 -3.06 1.71
CA LEU A 7 2.75 -2.43 0.48
C LEU A 7 3.30 -1.00 0.41
N TYR A 8 3.92 -0.63 -0.70
CA TYR A 8 4.31 0.75 -0.99
C TYR A 8 3.47 1.28 -2.14
N VAL A 9 2.66 2.31 -1.91
CA VAL A 9 1.91 2.97 -2.99
C VAL A 9 2.46 4.37 -3.19
N LYS A 10 2.95 4.65 -4.41
CA LYS A 10 3.40 6.00 -4.79
C LYS A 10 2.42 6.63 -5.76
N SER A 11 1.59 7.53 -5.25
CA SER A 11 0.71 8.34 -6.09
C SER A 11 1.49 9.48 -6.73
N PHE A 12 1.39 9.59 -8.05
CA PHE A 12 1.89 10.73 -8.81
C PHE A 12 0.68 11.42 -9.44
N GLY A 13 0.14 12.47 -8.81
CA GLY A 13 -0.98 13.24 -9.37
C GLY A 13 -1.85 13.99 -8.36
N CYS A 14 -3.04 14.40 -8.81
CA CYS A 14 -4.04 15.13 -8.02
C CYS A 14 -4.69 14.29 -6.90
N GLN A 15 -5.56 14.92 -6.09
CA GLN A 15 -6.29 14.29 -4.97
C GLN A 15 -7.05 13.00 -5.35
N MET A 16 -7.46 12.87 -6.61
CA MET A 16 -8.11 11.65 -7.12
C MET A 16 -7.18 10.42 -7.01
N ASN A 17 -5.90 10.59 -7.35
CA ASN A 17 -4.90 9.52 -7.30
C ASN A 17 -4.59 9.10 -5.85
N VAL A 18 -4.80 9.99 -4.87
CA VAL A 18 -4.64 9.69 -3.43
C VAL A 18 -5.80 8.82 -2.95
N TYR A 19 -7.04 9.16 -3.34
CA TYR A 19 -8.21 8.35 -2.99
C TYR A 19 -8.12 6.93 -3.55
N ASP A 20 -7.72 6.80 -4.81
CA ASP A 20 -7.54 5.49 -5.44
C ASP A 20 -6.42 4.69 -4.78
N SER A 21 -5.32 5.35 -4.39
CA SER A 21 -4.22 4.71 -3.65
C SER A 21 -4.66 4.16 -2.30
N ASN A 22 -5.40 4.95 -1.52
CA ASN A 22 -5.93 4.52 -0.22
C ASN A 22 -6.91 3.35 -0.39
N ARG A 23 -7.76 3.39 -1.42
CA ARG A 23 -8.70 2.30 -1.71
C ARG A 23 -8.01 1.00 -2.09
N MET A 24 -6.88 1.09 -2.81
CA MET A 24 -6.06 -0.09 -3.13
C MET A 24 -5.47 -0.71 -1.85
N ALA A 25 -4.98 0.11 -0.93
CA ALA A 25 -4.48 -0.36 0.36
C ALA A 25 -5.58 -1.01 1.22
N ASP A 26 -6.77 -0.40 1.30
CA ASP A 26 -7.92 -0.95 2.02
C ASP A 26 -8.35 -2.32 1.48
N THR A 27 -8.26 -2.51 0.16
CA THR A 27 -8.60 -3.78 -0.49
C THR A 27 -7.59 -4.88 -0.14
N LEU A 28 -6.33 -4.52 0.12
CA LEU A 28 -5.25 -5.46 0.45
C LEU A 28 -5.07 -5.66 1.97
N ALA A 29 -5.68 -4.82 2.81
CA ALA A 29 -5.62 -4.95 4.27
C ALA A 29 -6.14 -6.32 4.79
N PRO A 30 -7.26 -6.90 4.27
CA PRO A 30 -7.71 -8.24 4.67
C PRO A 30 -6.73 -9.37 4.31
N GLU A 31 -5.89 -9.14 3.30
CA GLU A 31 -4.83 -10.06 2.87
C GLU A 31 -3.55 -9.92 3.72
N GLY A 32 -3.58 -9.10 4.77
CA GLY A 32 -2.47 -8.90 5.69
C GLY A 32 -1.39 -7.95 5.15
N TYR A 33 -1.73 -7.08 4.20
CA TYR A 33 -0.84 -6.02 3.76
C TYR A 33 -0.89 -4.81 4.70
N VAL A 34 0.25 -4.19 4.92
CA VAL A 34 0.43 -2.96 5.70
C VAL A 34 1.22 -1.96 4.87
N GLU A 35 0.77 -0.71 4.84
CA GLU A 35 1.47 0.33 4.11
C GLU A 35 2.86 0.62 4.71
N THR A 36 3.84 0.84 3.84
CA THR A 36 5.17 1.34 4.17
C THR A 36 5.49 2.59 3.36
N ALA A 37 6.27 3.51 3.94
CA ALA A 37 6.80 4.69 3.25
C ALA A 37 8.14 4.39 2.54
N HIS A 38 8.68 3.19 2.71
CA HIS A 38 9.98 2.78 2.17
C HIS A 38 9.82 1.70 1.10
N PRO A 39 10.07 2.01 -0.18
CA PRO A 39 9.92 1.02 -1.26
C PRO A 39 10.91 -0.13 -1.14
N GLY A 40 12.07 0.08 -0.50
CA GLY A 40 13.06 -0.98 -0.27
C GLY A 40 12.66 -2.02 0.78
N GLU A 41 11.58 -1.76 1.53
CA GLU A 41 11.03 -2.70 2.50
C GLU A 41 9.73 -3.33 2.02
N ALA A 42 9.22 -2.93 0.85
CA ALA A 42 7.92 -3.37 0.36
C ALA A 42 8.02 -4.71 -0.36
N ASP A 43 7.10 -5.61 -0.05
CA ASP A 43 6.86 -6.84 -0.79
C ASP A 43 6.06 -6.57 -2.08
N LEU A 44 5.33 -5.45 -2.13
CA LEU A 44 4.54 -4.99 -3.26
C LEU A 44 4.69 -3.46 -3.45
N VAL A 45 5.04 -3.02 -4.66
CA VAL A 45 5.30 -1.62 -5.07
C VAL A 45 4.39 -1.23 -6.22
#